data_AF-A0A2V8QTK0-F1
#
_entry.id   AF-A0A2V8QTK0-F1
#
_cell.length_a   1.000
_cell.length_b   1.000
_cell.length_c   1.000
_cell.angle_alpha   90.00
_cell.angle_beta   90.00
_cell.angle_gamma   90.00
#
_symmetry.space_group_name_H-M   'P 1'
#
loop_
_entity.id
_entity.type
_entity.pdbx_description
1 polymer ?
#
loop_
_entity_poly.entity_id
_entity_poly.type
_entity_poly.pdbx_seq_one_letter_code
_entity_poly.pdbx_strand_id
1 'polypeptide(L)'
;MDAQCYKHFAALRRDKSVKQLTDLDTEMMQRALDLAAQGIGQVSPGPLVGTVIVDPHDEIVGEGFYLYDHVKHAETIALEQAGNKARGGTAYVSLEPHAHQGRTPPCTGALIKAGIRRVIAPIEDPNPKVSGRGFAHLREAGVDVCVGAFAKEASRLNESYMHFMRTGRPFVHL
;
A
#
# COMPACT_ATOMS: atom_id res chain seq x y z
N MET A 1 20.70 10.07 10.93
CA MET A 1 19.90 9.94 9.69
C MET A 1 20.82 10.30 8.53
N ASP A 2 21.38 9.28 7.87
CA ASP A 2 22.50 9.48 6.92
C ASP A 2 22.07 10.15 5.62
N ALA A 3 22.78 11.24 5.28
CA ALA A 3 22.65 12.07 4.08
C ALA A 3 22.91 11.34 2.74
N GLN A 4 23.03 10.01 2.78
CA GLN A 4 23.29 9.15 1.63
C GLN A 4 22.00 8.60 1.01
N CYS A 5 20.90 8.54 1.76
CA CYS A 5 19.59 8.13 1.24
C CYS A 5 18.98 9.18 0.30
N TYR A 6 19.15 10.47 0.61
CA TYR A 6 18.64 11.59 -0.21
C TYR A 6 19.35 11.70 -1.58
N LYS A 7 20.60 11.21 -1.69
CA LYS A 7 21.40 11.31 -2.91
C LYS A 7 21.05 10.28 -3.98
N HIS A 8 20.42 9.16 -3.61
CA HIS A 8 19.99 8.17 -4.61
C HIS A 8 18.75 8.66 -5.40
N PHE A 9 17.88 9.46 -4.77
CA PHE A 9 16.75 10.12 -5.44
C PHE A 9 17.16 11.22 -6.42
N ALA A 10 18.29 11.90 -6.18
CA ALA A 10 18.77 12.98 -7.05
C ALA A 10 19.23 12.49 -8.45
N ALA A 11 19.56 11.21 -8.60
CA ALA A 11 20.08 10.64 -9.85
C ALA A 11 19.00 10.17 -10.85
N LEU A 12 17.74 10.06 -10.43
CA LEU A 12 16.60 9.64 -11.28
C LEU A 12 15.86 10.83 -11.94
N ARG A 13 16.55 11.98 -12.08
CA ARG A 13 16.04 13.24 -12.67
C ARG A 13 15.81 13.20 -14.20
N ARG A 14 15.29 12.11 -14.76
CA ARG A 14 15.01 12.00 -16.21
C ARG A 14 13.64 11.39 -16.57
N ASP A 15 12.64 11.51 -15.70
CA ASP A 15 11.25 11.35 -16.12
C ASP A 15 10.39 12.45 -15.48
N LYS A 16 9.65 13.19 -16.31
CA LYS A 16 8.82 14.34 -15.91
C LYS A 16 7.49 13.93 -15.24
N SER A 17 7.30 12.64 -14.92
CA SER A 17 6.05 12.09 -14.40
C SER A 17 6.07 11.67 -12.92
N VAL A 18 7.22 11.63 -12.25
CA VAL A 18 7.31 11.28 -10.83
C VAL A 18 7.13 12.53 -9.97
N LYS A 19 5.90 12.78 -9.49
CA LYS A 19 5.67 13.78 -8.44
C LYS A 19 6.54 13.44 -7.22
N GLN A 20 7.26 14.43 -6.71
CA GLN A 20 8.18 14.24 -5.59
C GLN A 20 7.44 13.76 -4.35
N LEU A 21 8.01 12.77 -3.65
CA LEU A 21 7.58 12.37 -2.32
C LEU A 21 7.97 13.46 -1.32
N THR A 22 7.06 13.77 -0.40
CA THR A 22 7.29 14.69 0.71
C THR A 22 7.88 13.95 1.91
N ASP A 23 8.34 14.70 2.92
CA ASP A 23 8.75 14.11 4.21
C ASP A 23 7.56 13.42 4.89
N LEU A 24 6.36 14.03 4.81
CA LEU A 24 5.12 13.40 5.26
C LEU A 24 4.86 12.06 4.54
N ASP A 25 5.04 12.02 3.21
CA ASP A 25 4.83 10.76 2.46
C ASP A 25 5.76 9.65 2.96
N THR A 26 6.99 10.01 3.33
CA THR A 26 8.01 9.11 3.88
C THR A 26 7.59 8.59 5.25
N GLU A 27 7.15 9.47 6.14
CA GLU A 27 6.69 9.12 7.49
C GLU A 27 5.44 8.22 7.45
N MET A 28 4.48 8.55 6.60
CA MET A 28 3.22 7.80 6.51
C MET A 28 3.42 6.44 5.86
N MET A 29 4.31 6.31 4.87
CA MET A 29 4.65 5.01 4.30
C MET A 29 5.39 4.14 5.31
N GLN A 30 6.33 4.70 6.08
CA GLN A 30 6.98 3.95 7.16
C GLN A 30 5.95 3.46 8.19
N ARG A 31 5.01 4.32 8.58
CA ARG A 31 3.92 3.96 9.48
C ARG A 31 3.01 2.87 8.91
N ALA A 32 2.70 2.90 7.62
CA ALA A 32 1.95 1.84 6.96
C ALA A 32 2.69 0.49 6.98
N LEU A 33 4.03 0.49 6.82
CA LEU A 33 4.85 -0.71 6.94
C LEU A 33 4.91 -1.23 8.39
N ASP A 34 4.99 -0.34 9.37
CA ASP A 34 4.98 -0.69 10.79
C ASP A 34 3.63 -1.30 11.21
N LEU A 35 2.51 -0.75 10.70
CA LEU A 35 1.17 -1.34 10.85
C LEU A 35 1.10 -2.73 10.21
N ALA A 36 1.60 -2.89 8.98
CA ALA A 36 1.63 -4.17 8.29
C ALA A 36 2.39 -5.24 9.09
N ALA A 37 3.49 -4.87 9.75
CA ALA A 37 4.28 -5.78 10.58
C ALA A 37 3.53 -6.32 11.81
N GLN A 38 2.46 -5.66 12.27
CA GLN A 38 1.64 -6.16 13.38
C GLN A 38 0.88 -7.44 13.02
N GLY A 39 0.68 -7.72 11.72
CA GLY A 39 0.07 -8.95 11.24
C GLY A 39 0.99 -10.18 11.21
N ILE A 40 2.27 -10.05 11.58
CA ILE A 40 3.23 -11.16 11.52
C ILE A 40 2.70 -12.35 12.34
N GLY A 41 2.70 -13.53 11.72
CA GLY A 41 2.17 -14.76 12.32
C GLY A 41 0.65 -14.91 12.30
N GLN A 42 -0.09 -13.90 11.83
CA GLN A 42 -1.57 -13.86 11.91
C GLN A 42 -2.27 -13.71 10.56
N VAL A 43 -1.53 -13.55 9.46
CA VAL A 43 -2.11 -13.29 8.12
C VAL A 43 -1.97 -14.43 7.11
N SER A 44 -1.16 -15.46 7.42
CA SER A 44 -0.88 -16.55 6.48
C SER A 44 -2.16 -17.29 6.06
N PRO A 45 -2.36 -17.61 4.76
CA PRO A 45 -1.41 -17.48 3.63
C PRO A 45 -1.44 -16.12 2.90
N GLY A 46 -2.14 -15.12 3.44
CA GLY A 46 -2.22 -13.77 2.87
C GLY A 46 -0.97 -12.91 3.12
N PRO A 47 -0.90 -11.73 2.47
CA PRO A 47 0.19 -10.79 2.66
C PRO A 47 0.02 -9.96 3.94
N LEU A 48 1.12 -9.44 4.45
CA LEU A 48 1.15 -8.36 5.43
C LEU A 48 0.83 -7.04 4.73
N VAL A 49 -0.29 -6.42 5.10
CA VAL A 49 -0.73 -5.15 4.52
C VAL A 49 -1.09 -4.20 5.63
N GLY A 50 -0.61 -2.96 5.52
CA GLY A 50 -0.95 -1.84 6.37
C GLY A 50 -1.39 -0.66 5.51
N THR A 51 -2.26 0.17 6.07
CA THR A 51 -2.80 1.35 5.39
C THR A 51 -2.93 2.50 6.37
N VAL A 52 -2.47 3.67 5.93
CA VAL A 52 -2.70 4.96 6.59
C VAL A 52 -3.45 5.86 5.62
N ILE A 53 -4.47 6.56 6.12
CA ILE A 53 -5.21 7.56 5.37
C ILE A 53 -4.99 8.91 6.04
N VAL A 54 -4.51 9.84 5.23
CA VAL A 54 -4.29 11.23 5.60
C VAL A 54 -5.26 12.11 4.84
N ASP A 55 -5.88 13.06 5.52
CA ASP A 55 -6.82 14.01 4.91
C ASP A 55 -6.09 15.14 4.15
N PRO A 56 -6.81 16.07 3.49
CA PRO A 56 -6.19 17.20 2.78
C PRO A 56 -5.45 18.20 3.69
N HIS A 57 -5.56 18.07 5.00
CA HIS A 57 -4.93 18.93 6.00
C HIS A 57 -3.72 18.25 6.67
N ASP A 58 -3.23 17.16 6.06
CA ASP A 58 -2.09 16.38 6.53
C ASP A 58 -2.33 15.68 7.89
N GLU A 59 -3.59 15.48 8.29
CA GLU A 59 -3.94 14.74 9.51
C GLU A 59 -4.20 13.26 9.22
N ILE A 60 -3.64 12.36 10.07
CA ILE A 60 -4.02 10.94 10.04
C ILE A 60 -5.46 10.82 10.50
N VAL A 61 -6.32 10.32 9.61
CA VAL A 61 -7.75 10.15 9.88
C VAL A 61 -8.16 8.69 9.92
N GLY A 62 -7.34 7.77 9.42
CA GLY A 62 -7.61 6.34 9.51
C GLY A 62 -6.36 5.49 9.38
N GLU A 63 -6.35 4.38 10.09
CA GLU A 63 -5.26 3.41 10.09
C GLU A 63 -5.83 1.99 10.09
N GLY A 64 -5.10 1.07 9.48
CA GLY A 64 -5.52 -0.33 9.45
C GLY A 64 -4.38 -1.24 9.07
N PHE A 65 -4.47 -2.49 9.51
CA PHE A 65 -3.65 -3.57 9.02
C PHE A 65 -4.49 -4.84 8.86
N TYR A 66 -4.09 -5.70 7.93
CA TYR A 66 -4.79 -6.92 7.64
C TYR A 66 -4.57 -7.96 8.75
N LEU A 67 -5.65 -8.61 9.17
CA LEU A 67 -5.64 -9.81 9.99
C LEU A 67 -6.52 -10.86 9.31
N TYR A 68 -6.03 -12.10 9.22
CA TYR A 68 -6.73 -13.16 8.49
C TYR A 68 -8.13 -13.42 9.07
N ASP A 69 -8.23 -13.42 10.39
CA ASP A 69 -9.47 -13.72 11.14
C ASP A 69 -10.56 -12.64 10.98
N HIS A 70 -10.19 -11.40 10.65
CA HIS A 70 -11.15 -10.31 10.54
C HIS A 70 -11.77 -10.19 9.15
N VAL A 71 -11.24 -10.89 8.14
CA VAL A 71 -11.70 -10.90 6.74
C VAL A 71 -11.67 -9.52 6.05
N LYS A 72 -11.47 -8.42 6.80
CA LYS A 72 -11.34 -7.06 6.27
C LYS A 72 -9.87 -6.74 5.96
N HIS A 73 -9.63 -6.15 4.80
CA HIS A 73 -8.31 -5.67 4.42
C HIS A 73 -7.97 -4.36 5.13
N ALA A 74 -6.67 -4.04 5.15
CA ALA A 74 -6.14 -2.85 5.81
C ALA A 74 -6.83 -1.56 5.32
N GLU A 75 -7.07 -1.45 4.01
CA GLU A 75 -7.71 -0.28 3.41
C GLU A 75 -9.15 -0.12 3.88
N THR A 76 -9.89 -1.22 4.04
CA THR A 76 -11.26 -1.17 4.55
C THR A 76 -11.29 -0.68 6.00
N ILE A 77 -10.40 -1.20 6.84
CA ILE A 77 -10.30 -0.80 8.26
C ILE A 77 -9.95 0.69 8.37
N ALA A 78 -8.94 1.14 7.61
CA ALA A 78 -8.53 2.53 7.61
C ALA A 78 -9.64 3.46 7.08
N LEU A 79 -10.38 3.05 6.04
CA LEU A 79 -11.51 3.81 5.50
C LEU A 79 -12.69 3.89 6.48
N GLU A 80 -12.99 2.81 7.20
CA GLU A 80 -14.03 2.79 8.23
C GLU A 80 -13.70 3.76 9.37
N GLN A 81 -12.44 3.82 9.79
CA GLN A 81 -11.97 4.79 10.78
C GLN A 81 -12.01 6.23 10.25
N ALA A 82 -11.59 6.45 9.01
CA ALA A 82 -11.53 7.79 8.41
C ALA A 82 -12.91 8.38 8.11
N GLY A 83 -13.88 7.55 7.71
CA GLY A 83 -15.21 7.99 7.30
C GLY A 83 -15.13 9.08 6.23
N ASN A 84 -15.87 10.16 6.42
CA ASN A 84 -15.93 11.28 5.46
C ASN A 84 -14.64 12.09 5.37
N LYS A 85 -13.73 11.99 6.36
CA LYS A 85 -12.47 12.74 6.36
C LYS A 85 -11.47 12.21 5.33
N ALA A 86 -11.65 10.98 4.84
CA ALA A 86 -10.84 10.43 3.75
C ALA A 86 -10.96 11.22 2.44
N ARG A 87 -12.06 11.97 2.25
CA ARG A 87 -12.36 12.60 0.97
C ARG A 87 -11.34 13.69 0.63
N GLY A 88 -10.76 13.60 -0.55
CA GLY A 88 -9.71 14.51 -1.01
C GLY A 88 -8.30 14.10 -0.55
N GLY A 89 -8.19 13.12 0.36
CA GLY A 89 -6.96 12.74 1.02
C GLY A 89 -6.05 11.80 0.22
N THR A 90 -5.00 11.35 0.89
CA THR A 90 -3.99 10.41 0.41
C THR A 90 -4.05 9.10 1.19
N ALA A 91 -4.04 7.97 0.47
CA ALA A 91 -3.88 6.65 1.09
C ALA A 91 -2.47 6.10 0.85
N TYR A 92 -1.81 5.68 1.93
CA TYR A 92 -0.51 5.02 1.91
C TYR A 92 -0.75 3.54 2.19
N VAL A 93 -0.54 2.68 1.19
CA VAL A 93 -0.84 1.24 1.29
C VAL A 93 0.46 0.46 1.06
N SER A 94 0.82 -0.45 1.95
CA SER A 94 2.12 -1.15 1.88
C SER A 94 2.25 -2.20 0.77
N LEU A 95 1.17 -2.46 0.03
CA LEU A 95 1.07 -3.39 -1.10
C LEU A 95 0.01 -2.85 -2.09
N GLU A 96 0.06 -3.26 -3.35
CA GLU A 96 -0.98 -2.92 -4.33
C GLU A 96 -2.40 -3.27 -3.83
N PRO A 97 -3.34 -2.30 -3.79
CA PRO A 97 -4.73 -2.57 -3.45
C PRO A 97 -5.38 -3.47 -4.49
N HIS A 98 -6.05 -4.54 -4.06
CA HIS A 98 -6.66 -5.47 -5.00
C HIS A 98 -7.86 -4.84 -5.76
N ALA A 99 -7.97 -5.16 -7.05
CA ALA A 99 -9.07 -4.73 -7.93
C ALA A 99 -10.06 -5.84 -8.31
N HIS A 100 -9.82 -7.09 -7.92
CA HIS A 100 -10.73 -8.19 -8.23
C HIS A 100 -11.69 -8.45 -7.06
N GLN A 101 -12.91 -8.86 -7.40
CA GLN A 101 -13.87 -9.38 -6.43
C GLN A 101 -13.41 -10.78 -5.98
N GLY A 102 -13.03 -10.88 -4.71
CA GLY A 102 -12.66 -12.15 -4.07
C GLY A 102 -13.69 -12.56 -3.04
N ARG A 103 -13.24 -12.93 -1.83
CA ARG A 103 -14.11 -13.08 -0.65
C ARG A 103 -14.68 -11.73 -0.18
N THR A 104 -14.00 -10.64 -0.50
CA THR A 104 -14.36 -9.25 -0.18
C THR A 104 -14.51 -8.40 -1.45
N PRO A 105 -15.28 -7.29 -1.39
CA PRO A 105 -15.29 -6.28 -2.45
C PRO A 105 -13.89 -5.67 -2.70
N PRO A 106 -13.60 -5.18 -3.92
CA PRO A 106 -12.30 -4.62 -4.27
C PRO A 106 -11.95 -3.36 -3.46
N CYS A 107 -10.78 -3.35 -2.81
CA CYS A 107 -10.28 -2.18 -2.06
C CYS A 107 -10.16 -0.93 -2.92
N THR A 108 -9.76 -1.07 -4.20
CA THR A 108 -9.69 0.06 -5.13
C THR A 108 -11.03 0.78 -5.29
N GLY A 109 -12.13 0.03 -5.40
CA GLY A 109 -13.49 0.61 -5.48
C GLY A 109 -13.87 1.35 -4.20
N ALA A 110 -13.46 0.86 -3.03
CA ALA A 110 -13.69 1.53 -1.76
C ALA A 110 -12.91 2.86 -1.65
N LEU A 111 -11.65 2.89 -2.06
CA LEU A 111 -10.82 4.10 -2.09
C LEU A 111 -11.40 5.16 -3.05
N ILE A 112 -11.82 4.75 -4.24
CA ILE A 112 -12.47 5.64 -5.23
C ILE A 112 -13.77 6.20 -4.65
N LYS A 113 -14.62 5.35 -4.08
CA LYS A 113 -15.90 5.77 -3.49
C LYS A 113 -15.72 6.73 -2.32
N ALA A 114 -14.68 6.53 -1.50
CA ALA A 114 -14.32 7.42 -0.41
C ALA A 114 -13.79 8.78 -0.90
N GLY A 115 -13.47 8.91 -2.18
CA GLY A 115 -12.98 10.14 -2.79
C GLY A 115 -11.51 10.41 -2.50
N ILE A 116 -10.72 9.36 -2.26
CA ILE A 116 -9.25 9.46 -2.19
C ILE A 116 -8.73 10.01 -3.51
N ARG A 117 -7.80 10.97 -3.44
CA ARG A 117 -7.23 11.64 -4.63
C ARG A 117 -5.86 11.14 -4.99
N ARG A 118 -5.13 10.59 -4.02
CA ARG A 118 -3.77 10.08 -4.20
C ARG A 118 -3.59 8.77 -3.47
N VAL A 119 -2.89 7.83 -4.10
CA VAL A 119 -2.48 6.55 -3.50
C VAL A 119 -0.98 6.41 -3.69
N ILE A 120 -0.28 6.07 -2.61
CA ILE A 120 1.14 5.72 -2.64
C ILE A 120 1.27 4.27 -2.18
N ALA A 121 1.89 3.45 -3.02
CA ALA A 121 2.12 2.05 -2.69
C ALA A 121 3.50 1.58 -3.19
N PRO A 122 4.27 0.86 -2.37
CA PRO A 122 5.67 0.59 -2.66
C PRO A 122 5.88 -0.47 -3.75
N ILE A 123 5.01 -1.47 -3.82
CA ILE A 123 5.17 -2.65 -4.66
C ILE A 123 3.85 -3.10 -5.28
N GLU A 124 3.94 -3.65 -6.48
CA GLU A 124 2.88 -4.42 -7.14
C GLU A 124 2.67 -5.77 -6.44
N ASP A 125 1.43 -6.26 -6.43
CA ASP A 125 1.14 -7.60 -5.90
C ASP A 125 1.60 -8.66 -6.93
N PRO A 126 2.48 -9.60 -6.56
CA PRO A 126 2.96 -10.65 -7.47
C PRO A 126 1.87 -11.66 -7.84
N ASN A 127 0.72 -11.64 -7.15
CA ASN A 127 -0.41 -12.48 -7.47
C ASN A 127 -0.89 -12.18 -8.90
N PRO A 128 -0.85 -13.16 -9.84
CA PRO A 128 -1.23 -12.94 -11.24
C PRO A 128 -2.68 -12.46 -11.42
N LYS A 129 -3.54 -12.65 -10.41
CA LYS A 129 -4.92 -12.16 -10.40
C LYS A 129 -5.03 -10.66 -10.08
N VAL A 130 -4.01 -10.07 -9.46
CA VAL A 130 -3.98 -8.68 -9.00
C VAL A 130 -3.02 -7.84 -9.84
N SER A 131 -1.80 -8.34 -10.08
CA SER A 131 -0.65 -7.64 -10.64
C SER A 131 -1.02 -6.52 -11.63
N GLY A 132 -0.82 -5.28 -11.18
CA GLY A 132 -0.98 -4.04 -11.95
C GLY A 132 -2.42 -3.58 -12.21
N ARG A 133 -3.42 -4.43 -11.97
CA ARG A 133 -4.83 -4.11 -12.21
C ARG A 133 -5.38 -3.14 -11.16
N GLY A 134 -4.86 -3.22 -9.93
CA GLY A 134 -5.20 -2.30 -8.85
C GLY A 134 -4.84 -0.87 -9.20
N PHE A 135 -3.58 -0.68 -9.60
CA PHE A 135 -3.08 0.63 -10.01
C PHE A 135 -3.73 1.13 -11.29
N ALA A 136 -3.99 0.27 -12.28
CA ALA A 136 -4.71 0.66 -13.49
C ALA A 136 -6.11 1.19 -13.17
N HIS A 137 -6.89 0.46 -12.37
CA HIS A 137 -8.26 0.84 -12.00
C HIS A 137 -8.31 2.18 -11.25
N LEU A 138 -7.36 2.43 -10.34
CA LEU A 138 -7.25 3.72 -9.63
C LEU A 138 -6.93 4.88 -10.60
N ARG A 139 -5.98 4.68 -11.51
CA ARG A 139 -5.61 5.70 -12.51
C ARG A 139 -6.75 6.02 -13.47
N GLU A 140 -7.48 5.00 -13.93
CA GLU A 140 -8.66 5.15 -14.77
C GLU A 140 -9.76 5.99 -14.09
N ALA A 141 -9.89 5.86 -12.76
CA ALA A 141 -10.80 6.67 -11.95
C ALA A 141 -10.28 8.08 -11.62
N GLY A 142 -9.10 8.46 -12.14
CA GLY A 142 -8.49 9.78 -11.92
C GLY A 142 -7.79 9.94 -10.58
N VAL A 143 -7.44 8.84 -9.90
CA VAL A 143 -6.61 8.85 -8.69
C VAL A 143 -5.13 8.94 -9.09
N ASP A 144 -4.38 9.81 -8.42
CA ASP A 144 -2.94 9.95 -8.60
C ASP A 144 -2.21 8.78 -7.90
N VAL A 145 -1.53 7.92 -8.66
CA VAL A 145 -0.90 6.70 -8.12
C VAL A 145 0.62 6.78 -8.24
N CYS A 146 1.30 6.79 -7.09
CA CYS A 146 2.76 6.75 -6.98
C CYS A 146 3.22 5.34 -6.55
N VAL A 147 4.15 4.76 -7.32
CA VAL A 147 4.65 3.39 -7.09
C VAL A 147 6.18 3.36 -7.01
N GLY A 148 6.73 2.48 -6.17
CA GLY A 148 8.15 2.09 -6.21
C GLY A 148 9.03 2.61 -5.08
N ALA A 149 8.60 3.64 -4.35
CA ALA A 149 9.32 4.05 -3.13
C ALA A 149 9.10 3.04 -2.02
N PHE A 150 10.11 2.77 -1.19
CA PHE A 150 10.08 1.73 -0.14
C PHE A 150 9.88 0.29 -0.65
N ALA A 151 10.13 0.04 -1.95
CA ALA A 151 9.92 -1.27 -2.55
C ALA A 151 10.73 -2.38 -1.89
N LYS A 152 11.95 -2.07 -1.43
CA LYS A 152 12.85 -3.04 -0.79
C LYS A 152 12.33 -3.45 0.58
N GLU A 153 11.91 -2.47 1.38
CA GLU A 153 11.35 -2.64 2.72
C GLU A 153 10.05 -3.44 2.65
N ALA A 154 9.13 -3.04 1.76
CA ALA A 154 7.86 -3.73 1.57
C ALA A 154 8.04 -5.17 1.05
N SER A 155 8.97 -5.37 0.10
CA SER A 155 9.27 -6.72 -0.42
C SER A 155 9.86 -7.62 0.65
N ARG A 156 10.74 -7.09 1.51
CA ARG A 156 11.33 -7.84 2.62
C ARG A 156 10.27 -8.22 3.66
N LEU A 157 9.37 -7.29 3.98
CA LEU A 157 8.29 -7.56 4.92
C LEU A 157 7.41 -8.73 4.42
N ASN A 158 7.15 -8.79 3.12
CA ASN A 158 6.33 -9.82 2.48
C ASN A 158 7.13 -10.94 1.79
N GLU A 159 8.39 -11.19 2.15
CA GLU A 159 9.29 -12.07 1.38
C GLU A 159 8.73 -13.48 1.18
N SER A 160 8.17 -14.07 2.23
CA SER A 160 7.58 -15.41 2.18
C SER A 160 6.36 -15.49 1.27
N TYR A 161 5.45 -14.51 1.39
CA TYR A 161 4.27 -14.36 0.54
C TYR A 161 4.67 -14.18 -0.93
N MET A 162 5.62 -13.27 -1.18
CA MET A 162 6.11 -12.93 -2.50
C MET A 162 6.76 -14.13 -3.18
N HIS A 163 7.57 -14.89 -2.43
CA HIS A 163 8.17 -16.13 -2.92
C HIS A 163 7.09 -17.14 -3.33
N PHE A 164 6.13 -17.40 -2.43
CA PHE A 164 5.07 -18.37 -2.68
C PHE A 164 4.21 -17.99 -3.89
N MET A 165 3.82 -16.73 -4.03
CA MET A 165 3.02 -16.27 -5.17
C MET A 165 3.75 -16.37 -6.52
N ARG A 166 5.08 -16.17 -6.52
CA ARG A 166 5.89 -16.25 -7.75
C ARG A 166 6.23 -17.68 -8.16
N THR A 167 6.48 -18.57 -7.19
CA THR A 167 7.06 -19.89 -7.46
C THR A 167 6.08 -21.05 -7.24
N GLY A 168 5.00 -20.82 -6.49
CA GLY A 168 4.12 -21.87 -5.98
C GLY A 168 4.77 -22.77 -4.94
N ARG A 169 5.94 -22.40 -4.40
CA ARG A 169 6.72 -23.19 -3.43
C ARG A 169 6.82 -22.47 -2.08
N PRO A 170 6.94 -23.20 -0.97
CA PRO A 170 7.13 -22.58 0.34
C PRO A 170 8.49 -21.87 0.42
N PHE A 171 8.52 -20.75 1.15
CA PHE A 171 9.76 -20.09 1.53
C PHE A 171 10.39 -20.83 2.72
N VAL A 172 11.66 -21.21 2.61
CA VAL A 172 12.37 -22.03 3.61
C VAL A 172 13.58 -21.26 4.15
N HIS A 173 13.69 -21.21 5.47
CA HIS A 173 14.84 -20.68 6.21
C HIS A 173 15.40 -21.79 7.11
N LEU A 174 16.73 -21.98 7.13
CA LEU A 174 17.44 -23.06 7.83
C LEU A 174 18.26 -22.50 9.00
#